data_AF-A0A6B0SLH4-F1
#
_entry.id   AF-A0A6B0SLH4-F1
#
_cell.length_a   1.000
_cell.length_b   1.000
_cell.length_c   1.000
_cell.angle_alpha   90.00
_cell.angle_beta   90.00
_cell.angle_gamma   90.00
#
_symmetry.space_group_name_H-M   'P 1'
#
loop_
_entity.id
_entity.type
_entity.pdbx_description
1 polymer ?
#
loop_
_entity_poly.entity_id
_entity_poly.type
_entity_poly.pdbx_seq_one_letter_code
_entity_poly.pdbx_strand_id
1 'polypeptide(L)' 'MHTMARCRNCESHVTEQFARVFGDNQDDVHNCIDCATNRDLYDGAASADEDWSDRAATAWSQ' A
#
# COMPACT_ATOMS: atom_id res chain seq x y z
N MET A 1 -17.67 0.54 -16.43
CA MET A 1 -17.28 -0.64 -15.64
C MET A 1 -16.22 -0.15 -14.68
N HIS A 2 -16.50 -0.17 -13.38
CA HIS A 2 -15.51 0.17 -12.36
C HIS A 2 -14.49 -0.96 -12.36
N THR A 3 -13.26 -0.66 -12.77
CA THR A 3 -12.18 -1.65 -12.80
C THR A 3 -11.84 -1.93 -11.35
N MET A 4 -12.25 -3.11 -10.86
CA MET A 4 -11.91 -3.53 -9.52
C MET A 4 -10.38 -3.55 -9.39
N ALA A 5 -9.83 -2.64 -8.60
CA ALA A 5 -8.41 -2.62 -8.28
C ALA A 5 -8.07 -3.87 -7.45
N ARG A 6 -6.83 -4.34 -7.54
CA ARG A 6 -6.37 -5.56 -6.85
C ARG A 6 -5.02 -5.33 -6.23
N CYS A 7 -4.82 -5.93 -5.06
CA CYS A 7 -3.54 -5.89 -4.39
C CYS A 7 -2.50 -6.70 -5.19
N ARG A 8 -1.31 -6.16 -5.41
CA ARG A 8 -0.22 -6.86 -6.10
C ARG A 8 0.47 -7.90 -5.21
N ASN A 9 0.37 -7.79 -3.88
CA ASN A 9 1.00 -8.71 -2.94
C ASN A 9 0.13 -9.96 -2.65
N CYS A 10 -1.18 -9.80 -2.44
CA CYS A 10 -2.08 -10.92 -2.13
C CYS A 10 -3.20 -11.16 -3.15
N GLU A 11 -3.28 -10.37 -4.22
CA GLU A 11 -4.30 -10.47 -5.28
C GLU A 11 -5.75 -10.30 -4.81
N SER A 12 -5.97 -9.90 -3.54
CA SER A 12 -7.29 -9.58 -3.03
C SER A 12 -7.91 -8.37 -3.74
N HIS A 13 -9.23 -8.39 -3.85
CA HIS A 13 -10.01 -7.25 -4.33
C HIS A 13 -9.87 -6.05 -3.38
N VAL A 14 -9.56 -4.90 -3.96
CA VAL A 14 -9.59 -3.60 -3.27
C VAL A 14 -10.49 -2.63 -4.03
N THR A 15 -11.00 -1.61 -3.33
CA THR A 15 -11.86 -0.62 -3.97
C THR A 15 -11.02 0.39 -4.74
N GLU A 16 -11.58 0.97 -5.82
CA GLU A 16 -10.89 2.06 -6.54
C GLU A 16 -10.60 3.26 -5.64
N GLN A 17 -11.45 3.54 -4.65
CA GLN A 17 -11.18 4.60 -3.68
C GLN A 17 -9.96 4.30 -2.80
N PHE A 18 -9.72 3.03 -2.50
CA PHE A 18 -8.52 2.61 -1.78
C PHE A 18 -7.28 2.80 -2.65
N ALA A 19 -7.34 2.36 -3.91
CA ALA A 19 -6.24 2.53 -4.87
C ALA A 19 -5.87 4.00 -5.11
N ARG A 20 -6.83 4.92 -5.10
CA ARG A 20 -6.55 6.35 -5.24
C ARG A 20 -5.80 6.97 -4.06
N VAL A 21 -5.90 6.39 -2.87
CA VAL A 21 -5.30 6.93 -1.64
C VAL A 21 -3.98 6.24 -1.32
N PHE A 22 -3.91 4.93 -1.60
CA PHE A 22 -2.84 4.04 -1.18
C PHE A 22 -2.13 3.34 -2.36
N GLY A 23 -2.62 3.50 -3.58
CA GLY A 23 -1.95 3.00 -4.77
C GLY A 23 -0.82 3.92 -5.21
N ASP A 24 -0.01 3.43 -6.13
CA ASP A 24 1.02 4.22 -6.79
C ASP A 24 0.41 5.19 -7.84
N ASN A 25 1.27 5.87 -8.59
CA ASN A 25 0.85 6.78 -9.66
C ASN A 25 0.02 6.10 -10.77
N GLN A 26 0.00 4.77 -10.83
CA GLN A 26 -0.78 3.98 -11.78
C GLN A 26 -2.07 3.40 -11.15
N ASP A 27 -2.43 3.80 -9.93
CA ASP A 27 -3.51 3.22 -9.12
C ASP A 27 -3.29 1.71 -8.80
N ASP A 28 -2.04 1.22 -8.84
CA ASP A 28 -1.69 -0.13 -8.40
C ASP A 28 -1.38 -0.15 -6.89
N VAL A 29 -2.09 -1.01 -6.16
CA VAL A 29 -1.93 -1.16 -4.70
C VAL A 29 -0.96 -2.29 -4.41
N HIS A 30 0.19 -1.98 -3.80
CA HIS A 30 1.16 -3.03 -3.44
C HIS A 30 0.74 -3.80 -2.20
N ASN A 31 0.25 -3.11 -1.16
CA ASN A 31 -0.27 -3.75 0.06
C ASN A 31 -1.70 -3.29 0.34
N CYS A 32 -2.61 -4.23 0.59
CA CYS A 32 -3.96 -3.94 1.07
C CYS A 32 -4.02 -3.98 2.60
N ILE A 33 -5.20 -3.66 3.15
CA ILE A 33 -5.47 -3.70 4.61
C ILE A 33 -5.31 -5.10 5.24
N ASP A 34 -5.31 -6.15 4.43
CA ASP A 34 -5.06 -7.53 4.87
C ASP A 34 -3.56 -7.84 4.92
N CYS A 35 -2.78 -7.25 4.02
CA CYS A 35 -1.32 -7.39 3.95
C CYS A 35 -0.59 -6.53 4.98
N ALA A 36 -1.12 -5.35 5.31
CA ALA A 36 -0.50 -4.38 6.17
C ALA A 36 -1.57 -3.66 7.00
N THR A 37 -1.22 -3.24 8.22
CA THR A 37 -2.19 -2.50 9.03
C THR A 37 -2.43 -1.12 8.44
N ASN A 38 -3.61 -0.56 8.72
CA ASN A 38 -3.97 0.78 8.23
C ASN A 38 -2.93 1.85 8.62
N ARG A 39 -2.24 1.67 9.76
CA ARG A 39 -1.15 2.52 10.22
C ARG A 39 0.04 2.48 9.25
N ASP A 40 0.45 1.28 8.84
CA ASP A 40 1.57 1.07 7.91
C ASP A 40 1.23 1.59 6.51
N LEU A 41 -0.03 1.40 6.06
CA LEU A 41 -0.50 1.91 4.77
C LEU A 41 -0.45 3.44 4.70
N TYR A 42 -0.82 4.13 5.77
CA TYR A 42 -0.70 5.59 5.87
C TYR A 42 0.75 6.08 5.99
N ASP A 43 1.66 5.24 6.49
CA ASP A 43 3.09 5.54 6.61
C ASP A 43 3.84 5.39 5.26
N GLY A 44 3.17 4.86 4.24
CA GLY A 44 3.72 4.67 2.90
C GLY A 44 3.90 3.21 2.48
N ALA A 45 3.60 2.23 3.34
CA ALA A 45 3.78 0.81 3.02
C ALA A 45 2.90 0.29 1.85
N ALA A 46 1.93 1.09 1.41
CA ALA A 46 1.07 0.78 0.28
C ALA A 46 1.69 1.13 -1.09
N SER A 47 2.62 2.09 -1.09
CA SER A 47 3.38 2.56 -2.24
C SER A 47 4.75 1.91 -2.20
N ALA A 48 5.20 1.27 -3.28
CA ALA A 48 6.56 0.78 -3.37
C ALA A 48 7.53 1.94 -3.71
N ASP A 49 7.51 3.02 -2.94
CA ASP A 49 8.49 4.09 -3.12
C ASP A 49 9.86 3.61 -2.59
N GLU A 50 10.87 3.69 -3.46
CA GLU A 50 12.21 3.15 -3.23
C GLU A 50 12.97 3.87 -2.09
N ASP A 51 12.38 4.90 -1.46
CA ASP A 51 12.91 5.65 -0.29
C ASP A 51 12.49 5.02 1.05
N TRP A 52 11.85 3.84 1.04
CA TRP A 52 11.41 3.15 2.26
C TRP A 52 12.52 2.36 3.00
N SER A 53 13.62 2.00 2.31
CA SER A 53 14.66 1.13 2.93
C SER A 53 15.39 1.75 4.13
N ASP A 54 15.36 3.08 4.29
CA ASP A 54 16.03 3.76 5.40
C ASP A 54 15.10 4.10 6.58
N ARG A 55 13.78 4.21 6.38
CA ARG A 55 12.84 4.63 7.44
C ARG A 55 12.30 3.46 8.27
N ALA A 56 12.16 2.27 7.67
CA ALA A 56 11.75 1.07 8.39
C ALA A 56 12.73 0.68 9.52
N ALA A 57 14.03 0.97 9.34
CA ALA A 57 15.06 0.73 10.35
C ALA A 57 14.94 1.62 11.59
N THR A 58 14.31 2.79 11.48
CA THR A 58 14.21 3.75 12.60
C THR A 58 12.95 3.51 13.45
N ALA A 59 11.92 2.86 12.89
CA ALA A 59 10.67 2.61 13.61
C ALA A 59 10.78 1.55 14.73
N TRP A 60 11.84 0.73 14.74
CA TRP A 60 12.08 -0.33 15.74
C TRP A 60 13.33 -0.08 16.61
N SER A 61 13.71 1.19 16.81
CA SER A 61 14.79 1.58 17.74
C SER A 61 14.30 2.54 18.85
N GLN A 62 13.14 2.26 19.45
CA GLN A 62 12.70 2.94 20.68
C GLN A 62 12.23 1.92 21.72
#